data_AF-A0A286U908-F1
#
_entry.id   AF-A0A286U908-F1
#
_cell.length_a   1.000
_cell.length_b   1.000
_cell.length_c   1.000
_cell.angle_alpha   90.00
_cell.angle_beta   90.00
_cell.angle_gamma   90.00
#
_symmetry.space_group_name_H-M   'P 1'
#
loop_
_entity.id
_entity.type
_entity.pdbx_description
1 polymer ?
#
loop_
_entity_poly.entity_id
_entity_poly.type
_entity_poly.pdbx_seq_one_letter_code
_entity_poly.pdbx_strand_id
1 'polypeptide(L)'
;MSLSKWSVLRKRAAALESDASINISGEGLKVKREFLTLFAKALLVTGSPSHRIEEQIKSLIKAFDLKAQIEEYPGDIHILFGSEGQPSNEGSVIQEAPGGFGLTMGSDAFLLIDPAARRALSHLATQTAGITIDGFYNAINATTNSTIEGDFSFVNETDPTGTNLVQGCYRDESWGWYLQPLPSWSDYIIVPVFIFITSLKNQQHWRSRQMAVMILIACVSFWTSHYLNTSLGLKDHPDYVALIGSWIIGILGNSYSRLFGGTAYTVMLSGILLLVPGGLSAAAGLAASPNSQGEDEYSQSFTLARQLFSVVLGIIAGTFFSVGIVYLFGKKKRGAFVTF
;
A
#
# COMPACT_ATOMS: atom_id res chain seq x y z
N MET A 1 2.43 -62.90 -41.57
CA MET A 1 1.84 -62.06 -40.50
C MET A 1 0.83 -61.11 -41.15
N SER A 2 -0.46 -61.33 -40.91
CA SER A 2 -1.57 -60.72 -41.68
C SER A 2 -1.58 -59.18 -41.62
N LEU A 3 -1.88 -58.53 -42.75
CA LEU A 3 -2.03 -57.08 -42.91
C LEU A 3 -3.03 -56.45 -41.92
N SER A 4 -3.95 -57.25 -41.36
CA SER A 4 -4.90 -56.79 -40.34
C SER A 4 -4.26 -56.46 -38.99
N LYS A 5 -3.15 -57.10 -38.61
CA LYS A 5 -2.43 -56.77 -37.35
C LYS A 5 -1.70 -55.43 -37.45
N TRP A 6 -1.21 -55.07 -38.64
CA TRP A 6 -0.50 -53.80 -38.87
C TRP A 6 -1.42 -52.58 -38.82
N SER A 7 -2.66 -52.70 -39.29
CA SER A 7 -3.62 -51.60 -39.21
C SER A 7 -4.09 -51.33 -37.78
N VAL A 8 -4.24 -52.37 -36.96
CA VAL A 8 -4.60 -52.23 -35.53
C VAL A 8 -3.44 -51.62 -34.73
N LEU A 9 -2.19 -52.04 -34.98
CA LEU A 9 -1.02 -51.46 -34.32
C LEU A 9 -0.79 -50.00 -34.72
N ARG A 10 -1.02 -49.64 -35.98
CA ARG A 10 -0.91 -48.24 -36.44
C ARG A 10 -2.02 -47.35 -35.86
N LYS A 11 -3.23 -47.87 -35.70
CA LYS A 11 -4.33 -47.17 -35.00
C LYS A 11 -4.05 -47.00 -33.50
N ARG A 12 -3.46 -48.00 -32.84
CA ARG A 12 -3.08 -47.92 -31.43
C ARG A 12 -1.90 -46.97 -31.19
N ALA A 13 -0.91 -46.95 -32.09
CA ALA A 13 0.19 -45.99 -32.02
C ALA A 13 -0.31 -44.55 -32.19
N ALA A 14 -1.22 -44.30 -33.15
CA ALA A 14 -1.82 -42.99 -33.34
C ALA A 14 -2.68 -42.53 -32.14
N ALA A 15 -3.39 -43.46 -31.48
CA ALA A 15 -4.15 -43.15 -30.26
C ALA A 15 -3.24 -42.85 -29.05
N LEU A 16 -2.12 -43.56 -28.92
CA LEU A 16 -1.13 -43.28 -27.87
C LEU A 16 -0.40 -41.94 -28.10
N GLU A 17 -0.18 -41.56 -29.36
CA GLU A 17 0.42 -40.27 -29.74
C GLU A 17 -0.56 -39.10 -29.55
N SER A 18 -1.87 -39.32 -29.77
CA SER A 18 -2.90 -38.34 -29.40
C SER A 18 -3.05 -38.19 -27.88
N ASP A 19 -3.07 -39.27 -27.11
CA ASP A 19 -3.21 -39.19 -25.65
C ASP A 19 -1.96 -38.59 -24.98
N ALA A 20 -0.76 -38.87 -25.49
CA ALA A 20 0.48 -38.27 -25.00
C ALA A 20 0.57 -36.77 -25.33
N SER A 21 0.16 -36.35 -26.53
CA SER A 21 0.16 -34.93 -26.92
C SER A 21 -0.88 -34.10 -26.16
N ILE A 22 -2.01 -34.69 -25.76
CA ILE A 22 -3.02 -34.02 -24.93
C ILE A 22 -2.50 -33.77 -23.50
N ASN A 23 -1.81 -34.73 -22.88
CA ASN A 23 -1.23 -34.56 -21.54
C ASN A 23 -0.03 -33.60 -21.53
N ILE A 24 0.84 -33.62 -22.54
CA ILE A 24 1.98 -32.70 -22.66
C ILE A 24 1.51 -31.25 -22.93
N SER A 25 0.40 -31.09 -23.68
CA SER A 25 -0.20 -29.78 -23.94
C SER A 25 -0.80 -29.15 -22.67
N GLY A 26 -1.46 -29.96 -21.83
CA GLY A 26 -2.03 -29.52 -20.55
C GLY A 26 -0.98 -29.08 -19.52
N GLU A 27 0.08 -29.88 -19.33
CA GLU A 27 1.19 -29.50 -18.43
C GLU A 27 1.96 -28.28 -18.93
N GLY A 28 2.21 -28.18 -20.24
CA GLY A 28 2.87 -27.01 -20.83
C GLY A 28 2.06 -25.72 -20.67
N LEU A 29 0.73 -25.80 -20.77
CA LEU A 29 -0.15 -24.67 -20.54
C LEU A 29 -0.14 -24.21 -19.08
N LYS A 30 -0.14 -25.16 -18.13
CA LYS A 30 -0.08 -24.87 -16.69
C LYS A 30 1.23 -24.17 -16.32
N VAL A 31 2.37 -24.67 -16.81
CA VAL A 31 3.69 -24.07 -16.57
C VAL A 31 3.79 -22.65 -17.14
N LYS A 32 3.23 -22.40 -18.33
CA LYS A 32 3.19 -21.06 -18.93
C LYS A 32 2.36 -20.07 -18.11
N ARG A 33 1.21 -20.52 -17.58
CA ARG A 33 0.36 -19.69 -16.70
C ARG A 33 1.07 -19.38 -15.39
N GLU A 34 1.66 -20.38 -14.74
CA GLU A 34 2.45 -20.20 -13.51
C GLU A 34 3.64 -19.26 -13.71
N PHE A 35 4.35 -19.39 -14.84
CA PHE A 35 5.46 -18.49 -15.17
C PHE A 35 4.98 -17.05 -15.38
N LEU A 36 3.87 -16.84 -16.11
CA LEU A 36 3.29 -15.51 -16.30
C LEU A 36 2.90 -14.88 -14.96
N THR A 37 2.26 -15.65 -14.07
CA THR A 37 1.89 -15.22 -12.72
C THR A 37 3.13 -14.88 -11.90
N LEU A 38 4.19 -15.69 -11.94
CA LEU A 38 5.45 -15.44 -11.22
C LEU A 38 6.18 -14.19 -11.75
N PHE A 39 6.18 -14.00 -13.06
CA PHE A 39 6.78 -12.84 -13.70
C PHE A 39 6.03 -11.54 -13.37
N ALA A 40 4.69 -11.56 -13.39
CA ALA A 40 3.87 -10.44 -12.96
C ALA A 40 4.11 -10.08 -11.49
N LYS A 41 4.18 -11.08 -10.60
CA LYS A 41 4.59 -10.88 -9.19
C LYS A 41 5.96 -10.21 -9.07
N ALA A 42 6.94 -10.68 -9.83
CA ALA A 42 8.28 -10.09 -9.79
C ALA A 42 8.30 -8.63 -10.29
N LEU A 43 7.50 -8.29 -11.30
CA LEU A 43 7.40 -6.92 -11.81
C LEU A 43 6.74 -5.96 -10.83
N LEU A 44 5.73 -6.43 -10.09
CA LEU A 44 5.09 -5.69 -9.02
C LEU A 44 6.07 -5.44 -7.86
N VAL A 45 6.74 -6.49 -7.37
CA VAL A 45 7.70 -6.38 -6.25
C VAL A 45 8.87 -5.45 -6.58
N THR A 46 9.28 -5.42 -7.85
CA THR A 46 10.37 -4.55 -8.31
C THR A 46 9.95 -3.09 -8.55
N GLY A 47 8.66 -2.76 -8.42
CA GLY A 47 8.16 -1.40 -8.58
C GLY A 47 8.31 -0.85 -9.99
N SER A 48 8.20 -1.71 -11.01
CA SER A 48 8.28 -1.26 -12.40
C SER A 48 7.15 -0.24 -12.68
N PRO A 49 7.41 0.84 -13.44
CA PRO A 49 6.35 1.79 -13.82
C PRO A 49 5.17 1.07 -14.50
N SER A 50 3.92 1.38 -14.13
CA SER A 50 2.69 0.72 -14.61
C SER A 50 2.63 0.51 -16.12
N HIS A 51 2.90 1.57 -16.90
CA HIS A 51 2.89 1.47 -18.36
C HIS A 51 3.89 0.44 -18.92
N ARG A 52 5.00 0.19 -18.23
CA ARG A 52 5.99 -0.82 -18.62
C ARG A 52 5.52 -2.22 -18.21
N ILE A 53 4.88 -2.36 -17.05
CA ILE A 53 4.36 -3.64 -16.59
C ILE A 53 3.36 -4.20 -17.60
N GLU A 54 2.39 -3.39 -17.99
CA GLU A 54 1.36 -3.81 -18.94
C GLU A 54 1.97 -4.23 -20.29
N GLU A 55 2.92 -3.45 -20.83
CA GLU A 55 3.62 -3.77 -22.07
C GLU A 55 4.43 -5.08 -21.97
N GLN A 56 5.15 -5.30 -20.87
CA GLN A 56 5.94 -6.51 -20.67
C GLN A 56 5.06 -7.76 -20.54
N ILE A 57 3.96 -7.69 -19.77
CA ILE A 57 3.05 -8.82 -19.60
C ILE A 57 2.31 -9.10 -20.92
N LYS A 58 1.86 -8.07 -21.65
CA LYS A 58 1.26 -8.24 -23.00
C LYS A 58 2.22 -8.88 -23.99
N SER A 59 3.50 -8.50 -23.95
CA SER A 59 4.54 -9.12 -24.78
C SER A 59 4.72 -10.60 -24.43
N LEU A 60 4.72 -10.94 -23.13
CA LEU A 60 4.86 -12.30 -22.62
C LEU A 60 3.65 -13.19 -22.98
N ILE A 61 2.42 -12.67 -22.85
CA ILE A 61 1.18 -13.33 -23.26
C ILE A 61 1.24 -13.69 -24.75
N LYS A 62 1.71 -12.74 -25.58
CA LYS A 62 1.89 -12.96 -27.03
C LYS A 62 2.98 -13.99 -27.33
N ALA A 63 4.07 -14.00 -26.56
CA ALA A 63 5.17 -14.96 -26.74
C ALA A 63 4.76 -16.39 -26.34
N PHE A 64 3.88 -16.54 -25.35
CA PHE A 64 3.40 -17.85 -24.89
C PHE A 64 2.15 -18.37 -25.61
N ASP A 65 1.56 -17.56 -26.49
CA ASP A 65 0.31 -17.83 -27.21
C ASP A 65 -0.86 -18.10 -26.23
N LEU A 66 -0.96 -17.27 -25.19
CA LEU A 66 -2.00 -17.36 -24.17
C LEU A 66 -3.16 -16.41 -24.51
N LYS A 67 -4.40 -16.87 -24.33
CA LYS A 67 -5.58 -16.00 -24.30
C LYS A 67 -5.75 -15.49 -22.88
N ALA A 68 -5.16 -14.33 -22.56
CA ALA A 68 -5.29 -13.71 -21.24
C ALA A 68 -5.57 -12.21 -21.35
N GLN A 69 -6.39 -11.70 -20.42
CA GLN A 69 -6.69 -10.27 -20.26
C GLN A 69 -6.11 -9.78 -18.94
N ILE A 70 -5.55 -8.57 -18.94
CA ILE A 70 -4.93 -7.95 -17.77
C ILE A 70 -5.77 -6.75 -17.38
N GLU A 71 -6.00 -6.59 -16.09
CA GLU A 71 -6.60 -5.40 -15.48
C GLU A 71 -5.71 -4.97 -14.31
N GLU A 72 -5.15 -3.76 -14.41
CA GLU A 72 -4.23 -3.20 -13.41
C GLU A 72 -4.97 -2.24 -12.48
N TYR A 73 -4.90 -2.52 -11.18
CA TYR A 73 -5.31 -1.61 -10.11
C TYR A 73 -4.08 -1.19 -9.30
N PRO A 74 -4.10 -0.07 -8.57
CA PRO A 74 -2.98 0.34 -7.74
C PRO A 74 -2.63 -0.74 -6.70
N GLY A 75 -1.52 -1.47 -6.92
CA GLY A 75 -1.04 -2.53 -6.03
C GLY A 75 -1.59 -3.95 -6.32
N ASP A 76 -2.42 -4.12 -7.34
CA ASP A 76 -2.97 -5.42 -7.74
C ASP A 76 -2.99 -5.57 -9.27
N ILE A 77 -2.67 -6.76 -9.76
CA ILE A 77 -2.82 -7.14 -11.17
C ILE A 77 -3.72 -8.36 -11.25
N HIS A 78 -4.86 -8.19 -11.91
CA HIS A 78 -5.74 -9.29 -12.24
C HIS A 78 -5.37 -9.84 -13.61
N ILE A 79 -5.00 -11.12 -13.66
CA ILE A 79 -4.77 -11.84 -14.91
C ILE A 79 -5.89 -12.85 -15.08
N LEU A 80 -6.72 -12.62 -16.10
CA LEU A 80 -7.86 -13.45 -16.46
C LEU A 80 -7.42 -14.38 -17.60
N PHE A 81 -7.32 -15.68 -17.31
CA PHE A 81 -6.96 -16.68 -18.32
C PHE A 81 -8.22 -17.23 -19.01
N GLY A 82 -8.31 -17.09 -20.32
CA GLY A 82 -9.36 -17.68 -21.14
C GLY A 82 -9.03 -19.12 -21.56
N SER A 83 -10.01 -20.03 -21.44
CA SER A 83 -9.99 -21.38 -22.00
C SER A 83 -10.79 -21.45 -23.30
N GLU A 84 -10.45 -22.37 -24.20
CA GLU A 84 -11.25 -22.59 -25.41
C GLU A 84 -12.57 -23.29 -25.07
N GLY A 85 -13.69 -22.59 -25.33
CA GLY A 85 -15.04 -23.16 -25.32
C GLY A 85 -16.00 -22.67 -24.23
N GLN A 86 -15.53 -21.94 -23.22
CA GLN A 86 -16.36 -21.23 -22.22
C GLN A 86 -15.60 -20.01 -21.69
N PRO A 87 -16.27 -18.95 -21.18
CA PRO A 87 -15.60 -17.96 -20.35
C PRO A 87 -15.18 -18.66 -19.05
N SER A 88 -13.95 -19.17 -19.00
CA SER A 88 -13.36 -19.69 -17.76
C SER A 88 -13.09 -18.51 -16.83
N ASN A 89 -13.84 -18.42 -15.74
CA ASN A 89 -13.66 -17.46 -14.65
C ASN A 89 -12.47 -17.84 -13.74
N GLU A 90 -11.42 -18.45 -14.30
CA GLU A 90 -10.22 -18.83 -13.57
C GLU A 90 -9.24 -17.64 -13.62
N GLY A 91 -9.57 -16.61 -12.85
CA GLY A 91 -8.70 -15.44 -12.66
C GLY A 91 -7.66 -15.74 -11.60
N SER A 92 -6.38 -15.54 -11.93
CA SER A 92 -5.37 -15.42 -10.89
C SER A 92 -5.33 -13.96 -10.45
N VAL A 93 -5.79 -13.67 -9.24
CA VAL A 93 -5.56 -12.38 -8.59
C VAL A 93 -4.14 -12.37 -8.05
N ILE A 94 -3.36 -11.39 -8.45
CA ILE A 94 -1.97 -11.24 -8.06
C ILE A 94 -1.85 -9.95 -7.26
N GLN A 95 -2.21 -10.09 -6.00
CA GLN A 95 -2.13 -9.01 -5.04
C GLN A 95 -0.68 -8.89 -4.53
N GLU A 96 -0.13 -7.69 -4.54
CA GLU A 96 1.00 -7.38 -3.66
C GLU A 96 0.52 -7.52 -2.21
N ALA A 97 1.41 -7.97 -1.31
CA ALA A 97 1.09 -7.94 0.11
C ALA A 97 0.67 -6.49 0.46
N PRO A 98 -0.42 -6.31 1.21
CA PRO A 98 -1.06 -5.01 1.35
C PRO A 98 -0.17 -3.87 1.86
N GLY A 99 1.03 -4.16 2.37
CA GLY A 99 2.06 -3.17 2.68
C GLY A 99 2.35 -2.24 1.51
N GLY A 100 2.24 -0.93 1.71
CA GLY A 100 2.59 0.05 0.69
C GLY A 100 4.06 -0.14 0.32
N PHE A 101 4.38 -0.08 -0.98
CA PHE A 101 5.70 -0.32 -1.59
C PHE A 101 6.93 0.08 -0.73
N GLY A 102 6.88 1.24 -0.05
CA GLY A 102 7.97 1.73 0.79
C GLY A 102 8.19 0.96 2.11
N LEU A 103 7.14 0.40 2.70
CA LEU A 103 7.23 -0.38 3.95
C LEU A 103 7.57 -1.84 3.67
N THR A 104 7.07 -2.40 2.57
CA THR A 104 7.35 -3.78 2.14
C THR A 104 8.82 -3.95 1.77
N MET A 105 9.40 -2.98 1.06
CA MET A 105 10.84 -2.98 0.81
C MET A 105 11.68 -2.86 2.09
N GLY A 106 11.20 -2.08 3.07
CA GLY A 106 11.87 -1.93 4.36
C GLY A 106 11.83 -3.22 5.19
N SER A 107 10.68 -3.89 5.26
CA SER A 107 10.53 -5.17 5.97
C SER A 107 11.34 -6.28 5.32
N ASP A 108 11.36 -6.33 3.98
CA ASP A 108 12.15 -7.32 3.26
C ASP A 108 13.64 -7.10 3.49
N ALA A 109 14.11 -5.85 3.45
CA ALA A 109 15.49 -5.52 3.80
C ALA A 109 15.83 -5.91 5.25
N PHE A 110 14.92 -5.69 6.20
CA PHE A 110 15.11 -6.09 7.59
C PHE A 110 15.22 -7.62 7.74
N LEU A 111 14.37 -8.40 7.05
CA LEU A 111 14.41 -9.86 7.06
C LEU A 111 15.66 -10.45 6.38
N LEU A 112 16.28 -9.71 5.47
CA LEU A 112 17.58 -10.07 4.90
C LEU A 112 18.73 -9.85 5.91
N ILE A 113 18.63 -8.81 6.74
CA ILE A 113 19.66 -8.45 7.71
C ILE A 113 19.56 -9.30 8.99
N ASP A 114 18.35 -9.67 9.43
CA ASP A 114 18.12 -10.45 10.65
C ASP A 114 17.55 -11.86 10.36
N PRO A 115 18.42 -12.89 10.38
CA PRO A 115 18.01 -14.27 10.20
C PRO A 115 17.11 -14.81 11.33
N ALA A 116 17.15 -14.22 12.52
CA ALA A 116 16.30 -14.62 13.64
C ALA A 116 14.87 -14.13 13.44
N ALA A 117 14.70 -12.88 12.98
CA ALA A 117 13.40 -12.34 12.59
C ALA A 117 12.77 -13.15 11.44
N ARG A 118 13.56 -13.56 10.45
CA ARG A 118 13.09 -14.42 9.34
C ARG A 118 12.61 -15.79 9.82
N ARG A 119 13.30 -16.40 10.79
CA ARG A 119 12.88 -17.65 11.42
C ARG A 119 11.60 -17.46 12.22
N ALA A 120 11.50 -16.41 13.02
CA ALA A 120 10.29 -16.07 13.77
C ALA A 120 9.08 -15.88 12.84
N LEU A 121 9.23 -15.18 11.72
CA LEU A 121 8.19 -15.02 10.71
C LEU A 121 7.75 -16.37 10.12
N SER A 122 8.69 -17.27 9.81
CA SER A 122 8.35 -18.61 9.31
C SER A 122 7.61 -19.45 10.34
N HIS A 123 7.98 -19.36 11.62
CA HIS A 123 7.26 -20.04 12.71
C HIS A 123 5.86 -19.46 12.92
N LEU A 124 5.71 -18.14 12.84
CA LEU A 124 4.41 -17.46 12.91
C LEU A 124 3.53 -17.81 11.72
N ALA A 125 4.04 -17.83 10.49
CA ALA A 125 3.28 -18.30 9.32
C ALA A 125 2.81 -19.75 9.47
N THR A 126 3.57 -20.58 10.20
CA THR A 126 3.16 -21.96 10.54
C THR A 126 2.14 -22.00 11.69
N GLN A 127 2.07 -20.97 12.54
CA GLN A 127 1.11 -20.82 13.64
C GLN A 127 -0.19 -20.09 13.23
N THR A 128 -0.16 -19.18 12.26
CA THR A 128 -1.35 -18.54 11.67
C THR A 128 -2.11 -19.50 10.76
N ALA A 129 -1.50 -20.62 10.37
CA ALA A 129 -2.24 -21.88 10.23
C ALA A 129 -2.69 -22.32 11.62
N GLY A 130 -3.56 -21.52 12.24
CA GLY A 130 -4.26 -21.90 13.46
C GLY A 130 -4.84 -23.28 13.20
N ILE A 131 -4.82 -24.15 14.20
CA ILE A 131 -5.49 -25.44 14.08
C ILE A 131 -6.98 -25.13 13.94
N THR A 132 -7.44 -24.95 12.69
CA THR A 132 -8.84 -24.86 12.30
C THR A 132 -9.36 -26.28 12.32
N ILE A 133 -10.08 -26.62 13.38
CA ILE A 133 -10.78 -27.89 13.46
C ILE A 133 -12.07 -27.71 12.67
N ASP A 134 -12.01 -28.10 11.41
CA ASP A 134 -13.13 -28.00 10.48
C ASP A 134 -13.86 -29.34 10.41
N GLY A 135 -15.19 -29.30 10.34
CA GLY A 135 -16.00 -30.50 10.18
C GLY A 135 -17.41 -30.19 9.70
N PHE A 136 -18.05 -31.19 9.12
CA PHE A 136 -19.41 -31.09 8.60
C PHE A 136 -20.35 -31.89 9.51
N TYR A 137 -21.52 -31.34 9.83
CA TYR A 137 -22.58 -32.05 10.52
C TYR A 137 -23.81 -32.21 9.62
N ASN A 138 -24.42 -33.39 9.71
CA ASN A 138 -25.68 -33.71 9.05
C ASN A 138 -26.65 -34.30 10.08
N ALA A 139 -27.81 -33.67 10.23
CA ALA A 139 -28.87 -34.15 11.11
C ALA A 139 -29.52 -35.43 10.58
N ILE A 140 -29.13 -36.57 11.14
CA ILE A 140 -29.58 -37.91 10.72
C ILE A 140 -31.02 -38.27 11.15
N ASN A 141 -31.70 -37.40 11.91
CA ASN A 141 -33.09 -37.63 12.32
C ASN A 141 -33.82 -36.31 12.62
N ALA A 142 -34.82 -35.96 11.81
CA ALA A 142 -35.62 -34.76 11.97
C ALA A 142 -37.12 -35.12 12.07
N THR A 143 -37.83 -34.55 13.05
CA THR A 143 -39.28 -34.71 13.22
C THR A 143 -40.12 -33.87 12.24
N THR A 144 -39.48 -32.98 11.48
CA THR A 144 -40.05 -32.13 10.43
C THR A 144 -39.15 -32.16 9.20
N ASN A 145 -39.70 -32.02 7.98
CA ASN A 145 -39.02 -32.14 6.67
C ASN A 145 -37.93 -31.07 6.40
N SER A 146 -36.97 -30.92 7.29
CA SER A 146 -35.83 -30.03 7.16
C SER A 146 -34.60 -30.73 7.73
N THR A 147 -33.77 -31.27 6.84
CA THR A 147 -32.43 -31.76 7.16
C THR A 147 -31.54 -30.54 7.43
N ILE A 148 -31.06 -30.42 8.66
CA ILE A 148 -30.12 -29.36 9.03
C ILE A 148 -28.72 -29.89 8.73
N GLU A 149 -28.07 -29.28 7.75
CA GLU A 149 -26.70 -29.55 7.33
C GLU A 149 -25.89 -28.28 7.47
N GLY A 150 -24.64 -28.38 7.93
CA GLY A 150 -23.77 -27.23 8.06
C GLY A 150 -22.33 -27.60 8.35
N ASP A 151 -21.43 -26.64 8.11
CA ASP A 151 -20.02 -26.72 8.44
C ASP A 151 -19.77 -26.02 9.79
N PHE A 152 -18.81 -26.53 10.54
CA PHE A 152 -18.23 -25.85 11.69
C PHE A 152 -16.73 -25.72 11.49
N SER A 153 -16.17 -24.62 11.96
CA SER A 153 -14.74 -24.40 12.08
C SER A 153 -14.46 -23.88 13.49
N PHE A 154 -13.57 -24.55 14.21
CA PHE A 154 -13.07 -24.06 15.49
C PHE A 154 -11.64 -23.59 15.31
N VAL A 155 -11.38 -22.31 15.55
CA VAL A 155 -10.02 -21.78 15.62
C VAL A 155 -9.65 -21.75 17.10
N ASN A 156 -8.53 -22.37 17.48
CA ASN A 156 -7.97 -22.17 18.82
C ASN A 156 -7.33 -20.78 18.91
N GLU A 157 -8.16 -19.75 19.03
CA GLU A 157 -7.71 -18.41 19.40
C GLU A 157 -7.34 -18.44 20.89
N THR A 158 -6.06 -18.65 21.18
CA THR A 158 -5.50 -18.05 22.38
C THR A 158 -5.51 -16.55 22.15
N ASP A 159 -6.64 -15.90 22.45
CA ASP A 159 -6.71 -14.45 22.50
C ASP A 159 -5.60 -13.98 23.45
N PRO A 160 -4.56 -13.27 22.98
CA PRO A 160 -3.50 -12.80 23.86
C PRO A 160 -4.13 -11.77 24.78
N THR A 161 -4.66 -12.26 25.92
CA THR A 161 -5.34 -11.48 26.96
C THR A 161 -4.68 -10.11 27.09
N GLY A 162 -5.40 -9.10 26.62
CA GLY A 162 -4.88 -7.83 26.15
C GLY A 162 -4.25 -6.99 27.25
N THR A 163 -2.96 -7.22 27.51
CA THR A 163 -2.19 -6.39 28.44
C THR A 163 -1.17 -5.50 27.74
N ASN A 164 -0.85 -5.76 26.46
CA ASN A 164 0.26 -5.12 25.75
C ASN A 164 -0.02 -4.88 24.25
N LEU A 165 -1.26 -4.58 23.87
CA LEU A 165 -1.63 -4.22 22.49
C LEU A 165 -1.63 -2.70 22.31
N VAL A 166 -0.75 -2.19 21.45
CA VAL A 166 -0.67 -0.78 21.05
C VAL A 166 -0.94 -0.68 19.56
N GLN A 167 -2.02 0.01 19.17
CA GLN A 167 -2.44 0.17 17.77
C GLN A 167 -2.60 -1.18 17.02
N GLY A 168 -3.17 -2.20 17.68
CA GLY A 168 -3.40 -3.53 17.09
C GLY A 168 -2.15 -4.41 16.99
N CYS A 169 -0.98 -3.93 17.38
CA CYS A 169 0.24 -4.74 17.46
C CYS A 169 0.56 -5.10 18.92
N TYR A 170 0.84 -6.38 19.17
CA TYR A 170 1.39 -6.82 20.46
C TYR A 170 2.82 -6.28 20.63
N ARG A 171 3.09 -5.62 21.75
CA ARG A 171 4.39 -5.05 22.10
C ARG A 171 4.69 -5.30 23.57
N ASP A 172 5.56 -6.26 23.85
CA ASP A 172 5.96 -6.60 25.21
C ASP A 172 6.75 -5.44 25.86
N GLU A 173 6.37 -5.06 27.09
CA GLU A 173 7.01 -3.96 27.84
C GLU A 173 8.51 -4.19 28.10
N SER A 174 8.98 -5.44 28.10
CA SER A 174 10.39 -5.80 28.24
C SER A 174 11.24 -5.50 27.00
N TRP A 175 10.62 -5.22 25.85
CA TRP A 175 11.33 -4.91 24.62
C TRP A 175 11.99 -3.52 24.67
N GLY A 176 13.12 -3.38 23.96
CA GLY A 176 13.84 -2.11 23.87
C GLY A 176 12.98 -0.99 23.28
N TRP A 177 13.38 0.26 23.55
CA TRP A 177 12.63 1.47 23.14
C TRP A 177 12.34 1.56 21.64
N TYR A 178 13.15 0.94 20.78
CA TYR A 178 12.97 0.92 19.33
C TYR A 178 11.82 0.01 18.86
N LEU A 179 11.33 -0.88 19.72
CA LEU A 179 10.16 -1.75 19.51
C LEU A 179 8.91 -1.20 20.19
N GLN A 180 9.02 -0.07 20.89
CA GLN A 180 7.92 0.62 21.57
C GLN A 180 7.40 1.80 20.73
N PRO A 181 6.16 2.30 20.97
CA PRO A 181 5.68 3.50 20.32
C PRO A 181 6.63 4.66 20.61
N LEU A 182 6.94 5.44 19.57
CA LEU A 182 7.88 6.54 19.69
C LEU A 182 7.33 7.58 20.69
N PRO A 183 8.16 8.03 21.64
CA PRO A 183 7.76 9.07 22.59
C PRO A 183 7.63 10.42 21.87
N SER A 184 6.69 11.25 22.28
CA SER A 184 6.39 12.54 21.61
C SER A 184 7.59 13.48 21.45
N TRP A 185 8.64 13.35 22.25
CA TRP A 185 9.84 14.17 22.09
C TRP A 185 10.64 13.83 20.83
N SER A 186 10.50 12.61 20.28
CA SER A 186 11.23 12.22 19.07
C SER A 186 10.85 13.09 17.87
N ASP A 187 9.63 13.62 17.86
CA ASP A 187 9.11 14.47 16.79
C ASP A 187 9.91 15.77 16.69
N TYR A 188 10.47 16.28 17.79
CA TYR A 188 11.33 17.47 17.77
C TYR A 188 12.67 17.23 17.08
N ILE A 189 13.11 15.98 16.93
CA ILE A 189 14.37 15.62 16.28
C ILE A 189 14.11 15.09 14.86
N ILE A 190 13.14 14.20 14.70
CA ILE A 190 12.82 13.55 13.43
C ILE A 190 12.32 14.57 12.42
N VAL A 191 11.46 15.52 12.82
CA VAL A 191 10.86 16.49 11.88
C VAL A 191 11.90 17.43 11.27
N PRO A 192 12.79 18.10 12.03
CA PRO A 192 13.86 18.91 11.43
C PRO A 192 14.78 18.11 10.50
N VAL A 193 15.13 16.87 10.89
CA VAL A 193 15.98 15.99 10.08
C VAL A 193 15.28 15.61 8.78
N PHE A 194 14.00 15.24 8.85
CA PHE A 194 13.18 14.92 7.67
C PHE A 194 13.06 16.10 6.72
N ILE A 195 12.81 17.32 7.24
CA ILE A 195 12.74 18.53 6.41
C ILE A 195 14.09 18.86 5.79
N PHE A 196 15.20 18.68 6.53
CA PHE A 196 16.54 18.87 5.99
C PHE A 196 16.80 17.92 4.82
N ILE A 197 16.50 16.63 4.97
CA ILE A 197 16.68 15.63 3.91
C ILE A 197 15.75 15.92 2.72
N THR A 198 14.48 16.25 2.97
CA THR A 198 13.52 16.60 1.92
C THR A 198 13.95 17.86 1.15
N SER A 199 14.56 18.81 1.84
CA SER A 199 15.13 20.02 1.24
C SER A 199 16.33 19.71 0.35
N LEU A 200 17.22 18.81 0.78
CA LEU A 200 18.35 18.34 -0.03
C LEU A 200 17.88 17.55 -1.26
N LYS A 201 16.85 16.71 -1.10
CA LYS A 201 16.21 16.00 -2.22
C LYS A 201 15.66 16.96 -3.26
N ASN A 202 15.17 18.12 -2.83
CA ASN A 202 14.71 19.20 -3.71
C ASN A 202 15.84 20.15 -4.16
N GLN A 203 17.08 19.66 -4.22
CA GLN A 203 18.27 20.38 -4.68
C GLN A 203 18.55 21.71 -3.95
N GLN A 204 18.09 21.88 -2.70
CA GLN A 204 18.44 23.06 -1.93
C GLN A 204 19.91 23.02 -1.51
N HIS A 205 20.63 24.13 -1.70
CA HIS A 205 22.00 24.22 -1.24
C HIS A 205 22.08 24.16 0.29
N TRP A 206 22.81 23.17 0.81
CA TRP A 206 22.91 22.85 2.24
C TRP A 206 23.51 23.97 3.12
N ARG A 207 24.22 24.93 2.54
CA ARG A 207 24.84 26.05 3.26
C ARG A 207 24.09 27.37 3.07
N SER A 208 22.91 27.33 2.45
CA SER A 208 22.09 28.53 2.23
C SER A 208 21.38 28.97 3.52
N ARG A 209 21.31 30.27 3.77
CA ARG A 209 20.49 30.82 4.87
C ARG A 209 18.99 30.53 4.69
N GLN A 210 18.56 30.38 3.44
CA GLN A 210 17.18 30.02 3.08
C GLN A 210 16.80 28.62 3.59
N MET A 211 17.76 27.69 3.69
CA MET A 211 17.48 26.36 4.21
C MET A 211 17.11 26.37 5.70
N ALA A 212 17.79 27.19 6.51
CA ALA A 212 17.44 27.34 7.92
C ALA A 212 16.02 27.93 8.09
N VAL A 213 15.67 28.96 7.30
CA VAL A 213 14.33 29.58 7.33
C VAL A 213 13.25 28.57 6.96
N MET A 214 13.48 27.79 5.91
CA MET A 214 12.57 26.75 5.46
C MET A 214 12.33 25.68 6.54
N ILE A 215 13.40 25.20 7.19
CA ILE A 215 13.29 24.23 8.30
C ILE A 215 12.47 24.82 9.45
N LEU A 216 12.73 26.07 9.84
CA LEU A 216 12.02 26.72 10.94
C LEU A 216 10.52 26.87 10.64
N ILE A 217 10.15 27.34 9.44
CA ILE A 217 8.75 27.52 9.05
C ILE A 217 8.01 26.16 9.06
N ALA A 218 8.65 25.12 8.51
CA ALA A 218 8.06 23.78 8.48
C ALA A 218 7.88 23.19 9.88
N CYS A 219 8.87 23.33 10.77
CA CYS A 219 8.79 22.83 12.14
C CYS A 219 7.71 23.54 12.96
N VAL A 220 7.63 24.88 12.86
CA VAL A 220 6.60 25.67 13.54
C VAL A 220 5.20 25.26 13.06
N SER A 221 5.02 25.09 11.75
CA SER A 221 3.75 24.63 11.19
C SER A 221 3.37 23.24 11.72
N PHE A 222 4.29 22.27 11.64
CA PHE A 222 4.03 20.89 12.06
C PHE A 222 3.72 20.80 13.55
N TRP A 223 4.53 21.42 14.42
CA TRP A 223 4.27 21.33 15.86
C TRP A 223 2.98 22.02 16.26
N THR A 224 2.63 23.13 15.60
CA THR A 224 1.37 23.82 15.89
C THR A 224 0.17 23.00 15.43
N SER A 225 0.20 22.45 14.21
CA SER A 225 -0.88 21.60 13.71
C SER A 225 -0.99 20.29 14.49
N HIS A 226 0.13 19.68 14.87
CA HIS A 226 0.18 18.49 15.70
C HIS A 226 -0.37 18.75 17.10
N TYR A 227 0.05 19.85 17.75
CA TYR A 227 -0.45 20.23 19.07
C TYR A 227 -1.95 20.51 19.06
N LEU A 228 -2.45 21.20 18.03
CA LEU A 228 -3.88 21.45 17.87
C LEU A 228 -4.67 20.17 17.58
N ASN A 229 -4.10 19.24 16.82
CA ASN A 229 -4.70 17.92 16.61
C ASN A 229 -4.88 17.16 17.94
N THR A 230 -3.85 17.13 18.77
CA THR A 230 -3.91 16.46 20.09
C THR A 230 -4.84 17.19 21.06
N SER A 231 -4.82 18.52 21.06
CA SER A 231 -5.58 19.33 22.03
C SER A 231 -7.09 19.42 21.70
N LEU A 232 -7.45 19.52 20.42
CA LEU A 232 -8.85 19.60 19.99
C LEU A 232 -9.46 18.24 19.61
N GLY A 233 -8.67 17.16 19.58
CA GLY A 233 -9.16 15.82 19.25
C GLY A 233 -9.56 15.66 17.78
N LEU A 234 -8.83 16.30 16.85
CA LEU A 234 -9.14 16.34 15.41
C LEU A 234 -8.74 15.05 14.64
N LYS A 235 -8.72 13.90 15.31
CA LYS A 235 -8.15 12.64 14.77
C LYS A 235 -8.86 12.14 13.51
N ASP A 236 -10.16 12.39 13.40
CA ASP A 236 -10.99 11.92 12.29
C ASP A 236 -11.04 12.89 11.09
N HIS A 237 -10.37 14.04 11.21
CA HIS A 237 -10.47 15.14 10.25
C HIS A 237 -9.07 15.63 9.81
N PRO A 238 -8.41 14.88 8.90
CA PRO A 238 -7.09 15.26 8.40
C PRO A 238 -7.08 16.57 7.58
N ASP A 239 -8.24 17.00 7.06
CA ASP A 239 -8.49 18.30 6.44
C ASP A 239 -8.15 19.47 7.37
N TYR A 240 -8.59 19.44 8.63
CA TYR A 240 -8.34 20.55 9.55
C TYR A 240 -6.87 20.66 9.91
N VAL A 241 -6.19 19.53 10.12
CA VAL A 241 -4.76 19.50 10.41
C VAL A 241 -3.96 20.08 9.23
N ALA A 242 -4.33 19.71 8.01
CA ALA A 242 -3.74 20.22 6.78
C ALA A 242 -4.05 21.72 6.56
N LEU A 243 -5.28 22.16 6.84
CA LEU A 243 -5.69 23.56 6.77
C LEU A 243 -4.87 24.43 7.72
N ILE A 244 -4.76 24.02 8.99
CA ILE A 244 -4.02 24.79 10.00
C ILE A 244 -2.52 24.85 9.65
N GLY A 245 -1.92 23.71 9.29
CA GLY A 245 -0.49 23.68 8.96
C GLY A 245 -0.17 24.51 7.72
N SER A 246 -0.96 24.40 6.65
CA SER A 246 -0.77 25.17 5.41
C SER A 246 -1.05 26.66 5.59
N TRP A 247 -1.99 27.01 6.45
CA TRP A 247 -2.25 28.40 6.84
C TRP A 247 -1.04 29.05 7.53
N ILE A 248 -0.42 28.35 8.48
CA ILE A 248 0.79 28.83 9.18
C ILE A 248 1.97 28.95 8.22
N ILE A 249 2.18 27.95 7.35
CA ILE A 249 3.23 27.99 6.30
C ILE A 249 3.02 29.19 5.40
N GLY A 250 1.76 29.42 4.97
CA GLY A 250 1.38 30.56 4.17
C GLY A 250 1.72 31.88 4.84
N ILE A 251 1.35 32.07 6.12
CA ILE A 251 1.52 33.35 6.80
C ILE A 251 3.00 33.64 6.94
N LEU A 252 3.77 32.68 7.45
CA LEU A 252 5.20 32.84 7.70
C LEU A 252 6.00 32.97 6.39
N GLY A 253 5.69 32.17 5.38
CA GLY A 253 6.37 32.20 4.08
C GLY A 253 6.14 33.50 3.32
N ASN A 254 4.89 33.96 3.22
CA ASN A 254 4.56 35.22 2.57
C ASN A 254 5.06 36.44 3.35
N SER A 255 5.07 36.37 4.69
CA SER A 255 5.65 37.43 5.52
C SER A 255 7.17 37.51 5.36
N TYR A 256 7.87 36.38 5.33
CA TYR A 256 9.32 36.31 5.11
C TYR A 256 9.72 36.89 3.76
N SER A 257 9.01 36.50 2.68
CA SER A 257 9.23 37.01 1.32
C SER A 257 9.22 38.54 1.26
N ARG A 258 8.29 39.17 1.99
CA ARG A 258 8.14 40.64 2.02
C ARG A 258 9.21 41.36 2.82
N LEU A 259 9.70 40.75 3.91
CA LEU A 259 10.68 41.36 4.79
C LEU A 259 12.11 41.26 4.21
N PHE A 260 12.45 40.13 3.59
CA PHE A 260 13.83 39.81 3.22
C PHE A 260 14.06 39.68 1.70
N GLY A 261 13.03 39.86 0.87
CA GLY A 261 13.19 40.03 -0.59
C GLY A 261 13.47 38.74 -1.39
N GLY A 262 12.86 37.61 -1.01
CA GLY A 262 12.98 36.32 -1.72
C GLY A 262 11.64 35.81 -2.26
N THR A 263 11.63 34.69 -2.97
CA THR A 263 10.38 34.05 -3.42
C THR A 263 9.74 33.28 -2.27
N ALA A 264 8.47 33.56 -1.95
CA ALA A 264 7.72 32.85 -0.90
C ALA A 264 7.66 31.34 -1.17
N TYR A 265 7.58 30.96 -2.46
CA TYR A 265 7.55 29.58 -2.92
C TYR A 265 8.68 28.72 -2.35
N THR A 266 9.92 29.22 -2.40
CA THR A 266 11.10 28.41 -2.04
C THR A 266 11.17 28.06 -0.56
N VAL A 267 10.68 28.94 0.32
CA VAL A 267 10.68 28.71 1.77
C VAL A 267 9.45 27.94 2.26
N MET A 268 8.39 27.84 1.44
CA MET A 268 7.15 27.14 1.78
C MET A 268 7.13 25.68 1.30
N LEU A 269 7.84 25.37 0.21
CA LEU A 269 7.71 24.09 -0.50
C LEU A 269 7.95 22.86 0.39
N SER A 270 9.02 22.81 1.19
CA SER A 270 9.28 21.63 2.03
C SER A 270 8.28 21.48 3.18
N GLY A 271 7.74 22.59 3.69
CA GLY A 271 6.66 22.57 4.68
C GLY A 271 5.37 22.00 4.08
N ILE A 272 5.02 22.40 2.85
CA ILE A 272 3.85 21.84 2.15
C ILE A 272 4.06 20.35 1.86
N LEU A 273 5.25 19.95 1.40
CA LEU A 273 5.58 18.54 1.15
C LEU A 273 5.50 17.66 2.41
N LEU A 274 5.67 18.23 3.61
CA LEU A 274 5.44 17.53 4.87
C LEU A 274 3.96 17.27 5.14
N LEU A 275 3.08 18.18 4.72
CA LEU A 275 1.63 18.04 4.86
C LEU A 275 1.02 17.13 3.79
N VAL A 276 1.67 17.03 2.63
CA VAL A 276 1.20 16.17 1.54
C VAL A 276 1.28 14.72 2.01
N PRO A 277 0.22 13.93 1.78
CA PRO A 277 0.08 12.57 2.28
C PRO A 277 1.00 11.57 1.56
N GLY A 278 2.32 11.69 1.70
CA GLY A 278 3.28 10.67 1.27
C GLY A 278 3.42 9.52 2.28
N GLY A 279 3.26 9.83 3.58
CA GLY A 279 3.29 8.83 4.67
C GLY A 279 1.97 8.10 4.89
N LEU A 280 0.84 8.69 4.49
CA LEU A 280 -0.48 8.06 4.55
C LEU A 280 -0.59 6.91 3.55
N SER A 281 0.04 6.98 2.38
CA SER A 281 0.14 5.84 1.45
C SER A 281 0.95 4.67 2.03
N ALA A 282 1.91 4.94 2.92
CA ALA A 282 2.64 3.91 3.64
C ALA A 282 1.76 3.32 4.77
N ALA A 283 1.13 4.16 5.59
CA ALA A 283 0.21 3.72 6.64
C ALA A 283 -1.03 2.98 6.10
N ALA A 284 -1.50 3.36 4.90
CA ALA A 284 -2.58 2.70 4.16
C ALA A 284 -2.30 1.21 3.97
N GLY A 285 -1.07 0.87 3.62
CA GLY A 285 -0.73 -0.53 3.41
C GLY A 285 -0.53 -1.35 4.69
N LEU A 286 -0.39 -0.69 5.83
CA LEU A 286 -0.47 -1.36 7.13
C LEU A 286 -1.93 -1.59 7.57
N ALA A 287 -2.86 -0.75 7.12
CA ALA A 287 -4.27 -0.82 7.46
C ALA A 287 -5.06 -1.82 6.60
N ALA A 288 -4.53 -2.19 5.43
CA ALA A 288 -5.05 -3.27 4.61
C ALA A 288 -4.69 -4.62 5.25
N SER A 289 -5.39 -4.99 6.33
CA SER A 289 -5.26 -6.28 6.99
C SER A 289 -6.13 -7.31 6.26
N PRO A 290 -5.59 -8.45 5.79
CA PRO A 290 -6.39 -9.52 5.19
C PRO A 290 -7.27 -10.29 6.19
N ASN A 291 -7.15 -10.02 7.50
CA ASN A 291 -7.80 -10.81 8.55
C ASN A 291 -9.25 -10.42 8.87
N SER A 292 -9.80 -9.36 8.26
CA SER A 292 -11.22 -9.03 8.37
C SER A 292 -11.98 -9.67 7.20
N GLN A 293 -12.34 -10.95 7.35
CA GLN A 293 -13.29 -11.62 6.46
C GLN A 293 -14.57 -10.79 6.34
N GLY A 294 -14.76 -10.10 5.21
CA GLY A 294 -15.97 -9.35 4.88
C GLY A 294 -15.85 -7.82 4.79
N GLU A 295 -14.67 -7.22 4.95
CA GLU A 295 -14.48 -5.81 4.59
C GLU A 295 -13.96 -5.69 3.15
N ASP A 296 -14.78 -5.13 2.26
CA ASP A 296 -14.44 -4.94 0.85
C ASP A 296 -13.19 -4.07 0.72
N GLU A 297 -12.10 -4.65 0.21
CA GLU A 297 -10.82 -3.99 -0.09
C GLU A 297 -10.98 -2.71 -0.94
N TYR A 298 -12.00 -2.69 -1.79
CA TYR A 298 -12.41 -1.54 -2.58
C TYR A 298 -12.87 -0.34 -1.71
N SER A 299 -13.58 -0.60 -0.61
CA SER A 299 -14.05 0.43 0.31
C SER A 299 -12.90 1.09 1.05
N GLN A 300 -11.88 0.30 1.45
CA GLN A 300 -10.67 0.80 2.08
C GLN A 300 -9.88 1.71 1.12
N SER A 301 -9.67 1.29 -0.13
CA SER A 301 -9.04 2.11 -1.18
C SER A 301 -9.76 3.44 -1.40
N PHE A 302 -11.09 3.43 -1.41
CA PHE A 302 -11.90 4.65 -1.55
C PHE A 302 -11.84 5.56 -0.32
N THR A 303 -11.82 5.01 0.90
CA THR A 303 -11.67 5.80 2.13
C THR A 303 -10.32 6.52 2.19
N LEU A 304 -9.25 5.83 1.76
CA LEU A 304 -7.92 6.42 1.64
C LEU A 304 -7.92 7.55 0.61
N ALA A 305 -8.46 7.32 -0.58
CA ALA A 305 -8.58 8.36 -1.61
C ALA A 305 -9.35 9.60 -1.09
N ARG A 306 -10.42 9.39 -0.31
CA ARG A 306 -11.16 10.48 0.34
C ARG A 306 -10.28 11.26 1.32
N GLN A 307 -9.47 10.59 2.14
CA GLN A 307 -8.53 11.25 3.05
C GLN A 307 -7.48 12.08 2.30
N LEU A 308 -6.92 11.53 1.20
CA LEU A 308 -5.96 12.26 0.36
C LEU A 308 -6.60 13.54 -0.21
N PHE A 309 -7.82 13.43 -0.73
CA PHE A 309 -8.55 14.58 -1.26
C PHE A 309 -8.89 15.62 -0.20
N SER A 310 -9.31 15.16 0.98
CA SER A 310 -9.60 16.01 2.15
C SER A 310 -8.39 16.84 2.57
N VAL A 311 -7.21 16.23 2.63
CA VAL A 311 -5.94 16.93 2.92
C VAL A 311 -5.63 17.99 1.86
N VAL A 312 -5.79 17.67 0.58
CA VAL A 312 -5.54 18.62 -0.52
C VAL A 312 -6.47 19.83 -0.43
N LEU A 313 -7.76 19.62 -0.17
CA LEU A 313 -8.72 20.72 0.05
C LEU A 313 -8.31 21.60 1.23
N GLY A 314 -7.85 21.00 2.33
CA GLY A 314 -7.31 21.73 3.48
C GLY A 314 -6.11 22.62 3.12
N ILE A 315 -5.14 22.07 2.37
CA ILE A 315 -3.95 22.82 1.93
C ILE A 315 -4.34 24.01 1.05
N ILE A 316 -5.23 23.79 0.08
CA ILE A 316 -5.72 24.86 -0.81
C ILE A 316 -6.42 25.95 0.02
N ALA A 317 -7.39 25.59 0.86
CA ALA A 317 -8.11 26.54 1.69
C ALA A 317 -7.18 27.34 2.63
N GLY A 318 -6.25 26.67 3.31
CA GLY A 318 -5.33 27.31 4.25
C GLY A 318 -4.35 28.28 3.58
N THR A 319 -3.79 27.89 2.43
CA THR A 319 -2.90 28.77 1.64
C THR A 319 -3.62 30.01 1.11
N PHE A 320 -4.84 29.86 0.58
CA PHE A 320 -5.65 31.00 0.14
C PHE A 320 -6.01 31.94 1.28
N PHE A 321 -6.45 31.39 2.42
CA PHE A 321 -6.81 32.19 3.59
C PHE A 321 -5.61 32.99 4.12
N SER A 322 -4.43 32.37 4.17
CA SER A 322 -3.19 33.04 4.53
C SER A 322 -2.87 34.23 3.60
N VAL A 323 -2.93 34.00 2.29
CA VAL A 323 -2.63 35.04 1.30
C VAL A 323 -3.62 36.20 1.45
N GLY A 324 -4.91 35.92 1.64
CA GLY A 324 -5.91 36.95 1.95
C GLY A 324 -5.49 37.83 3.13
N ILE A 325 -5.13 37.23 4.26
CA ILE A 325 -4.72 37.95 5.47
C ILE A 325 -3.44 38.79 5.23
N VAL A 326 -2.39 38.18 4.69
CA VAL A 326 -1.10 38.87 4.51
C VAL A 326 -1.25 40.07 3.55
N TYR A 327 -2.10 39.96 2.53
CA TYR A 327 -2.28 41.02 1.52
C TYR A 327 -3.33 42.07 1.89
N LEU A 328 -4.31 41.73 2.73
CA LEU A 328 -5.26 42.72 3.28
C LEU A 328 -4.58 43.69 4.27
N PHE A 329 -3.63 43.21 5.08
CA PHE A 329 -3.00 44.02 6.13
C PHE A 329 -1.60 44.56 5.76
N GLY A 330 -1.11 44.30 4.55
CA GLY A 330 0.23 44.71 4.10
C GLY A 330 0.29 46.05 3.36
N LYS A 331 1.24 46.93 3.71
CA LYS A 331 1.47 48.19 2.98
C LYS A 331 1.75 47.93 1.49
N LYS A 332 1.08 48.69 0.60
CA LYS A 332 1.22 48.65 -0.86
C LYS A 332 2.69 48.80 -1.30
N LYS A 333 3.42 47.70 -1.48
CA LYS A 333 4.58 47.64 -2.39
C LYS A 333 4.31 46.57 -3.43
N ARG A 334 4.54 46.92 -4.69
CA ARG A 334 4.38 46.10 -5.90
C ARG A 334 5.40 44.95 -5.88
N GLY A 335 5.13 43.90 -5.12
CA GLY A 335 5.84 42.63 -5.17
C GLY A 335 4.93 41.55 -5.75
N ALA A 336 5.44 40.76 -6.68
CA ALA A 336 4.67 39.74 -7.40
C ALA A 336 4.00 38.75 -6.45
N PHE A 337 2.72 38.49 -6.72
CA PHE A 337 1.87 37.53 -6.05
C PHE A 337 2.30 36.11 -6.42
N VAL A 338 2.52 35.25 -5.42
CA VAL A 338 2.78 33.83 -5.66
C VAL A 338 1.78 33.04 -4.84
N THR A 339 0.72 32.60 -5.51
CA THR A 339 -0.11 31.48 -5.08
C THR A 339 0.42 30.21 -5.71
N PHE A 340 0.26 29.09 -4.99
CA PHE A 340 0.53 27.76 -5.51
C PHE A 340 -0.61 27.27 -6.40
#